data_AF-A0A326QVK1-F1
#
_entry.id   AF-A0A326QVK1-F1
#
_cell.length_a   1.000
_cell.length_b   1.000
_cell.length_c   1.000
_cell.angle_alpha   90.00
_cell.angle_beta   90.00
_cell.angle_gamma   90.00
#
_symmetry.space_group_name_H-M   'P 1'
#
loop_
_entity.id
_entity.type
_entity.pdbx_description
1 polymer ?
#
loop_
_entity_poly.entity_id
_entity_poly.type
_entity_poly.pdbx_seq_one_letter_code
_entity_poly.pdbx_strand_id
1 'polypeptide(L)'
;GAGAASGEPSDDEKRLGRGIAGGLLHLDDPERLRWLVDQLQRPVAPDPAGLDPWAERRWRMLMTQLWGSGRQHVPLAEALVRLWAAAELRAELVELFELLLERTTHLVAPLAWPFVADGEPAPPVPLGLHGRYSRAEVFAAFGLLNDTRPFPGREGVFFDEATRCDVFFITLKKSERLFSPTTRYNDYAISPWEFHWESQSLTREASPTGQRYIHHVERGSRVLLFVREENRRGGVTLPFLGLGFAEYVSHEGERPMAIRWRLQRAIPGGFYTELAVAV
;
A
#
# COMPACT_ATOMS: atom_id res chain seq x y z
N GLY A 1 29.09 -21.93 -23.53
CA GLY A 1 28.84 -21.08 -24.70
C GLY A 1 27.52 -20.40 -24.49
N ALA A 2 27.53 -19.14 -24.12
CA ALA A 2 26.33 -18.35 -23.86
C ALA A 2 25.90 -17.70 -25.17
N GLY A 3 24.76 -18.12 -25.71
CA GLY A 3 24.08 -17.40 -26.79
C GLY A 3 23.46 -16.15 -26.18
N ALA A 4 24.08 -14.99 -26.40
CA ALA A 4 23.46 -13.71 -26.09
C ALA A 4 22.17 -13.59 -26.91
N ALA A 5 21.03 -13.41 -26.23
CA ALA A 5 19.78 -13.01 -26.87
C ALA A 5 19.96 -11.58 -27.42
N SER A 6 20.49 -11.46 -28.64
CA SER A 6 20.69 -10.21 -29.36
C SER A 6 19.45 -9.89 -30.20
N GLY A 7 18.39 -9.42 -29.54
CA GLY A 7 17.23 -8.78 -30.17
C GLY A 7 16.94 -7.45 -29.49
N GLU A 8 16.33 -6.49 -30.21
CA GLU A 8 15.79 -5.31 -29.53
C GLU A 8 14.72 -5.75 -28.51
N PRO A 9 14.73 -5.20 -27.29
CA PRO A 9 13.73 -5.58 -26.31
C PRO A 9 12.33 -5.21 -26.81
N SER A 10 11.41 -6.16 -26.68
CA SER A 10 9.99 -5.97 -26.96
C SER A 10 9.41 -4.81 -26.13
N ASP A 11 8.29 -4.26 -26.57
CA ASP A 11 7.61 -3.20 -25.81
C ASP A 11 7.19 -3.66 -24.41
N ASP A 12 6.88 -4.96 -24.26
CA ASP A 12 6.58 -5.58 -22.98
C ASP A 12 7.84 -5.65 -22.10
N GLU A 13 8.99 -6.08 -22.62
CA GLU A 13 10.26 -6.08 -21.86
C GLU A 13 10.67 -4.66 -21.43
N LYS A 14 10.57 -3.68 -22.32
CA LYS A 14 10.85 -2.26 -22.00
C LYS A 14 9.94 -1.75 -20.89
N ARG A 15 8.65 -2.13 -20.93
CA ARG A 15 7.66 -1.72 -19.93
C ARG A 15 7.94 -2.37 -18.58
N LEU A 16 8.21 -3.67 -18.59
CA LEU A 16 8.51 -4.45 -17.41
C LEU A 16 9.80 -3.99 -16.73
N GLY A 17 10.86 -3.71 -17.50
CA GLY A 17 12.10 -3.13 -16.97
C GLY A 17 11.89 -1.79 -16.27
N ARG A 18 11.02 -0.92 -16.80
CA ARG A 18 10.63 0.33 -16.10
C ARG A 18 9.85 0.06 -14.82
N GLY A 19 8.93 -0.91 -14.84
CA GLY A 19 8.18 -1.33 -13.66
C GLY A 19 9.09 -1.85 -12.55
N ILE A 20 10.10 -2.64 -12.90
CA ILE A 20 11.14 -3.11 -11.97
C ILE A 20 11.91 -1.95 -11.36
N ALA A 21 12.52 -1.10 -12.20
CA ALA A 21 13.38 -0.02 -11.74
C ALA A 21 12.66 1.04 -10.90
N GLY A 22 11.38 1.30 -11.20
CA GLY A 22 10.62 2.39 -10.58
C GLY A 22 9.57 1.96 -9.55
N GLY A 23 9.15 0.69 -9.53
CA GLY A 23 7.95 0.24 -8.81
C GLY A 23 8.12 -1.00 -7.95
N LEU A 24 9.30 -1.64 -7.92
CA LEU A 24 9.49 -2.84 -7.09
C LEU A 24 10.53 -2.70 -5.98
N LEU A 25 11.39 -1.67 -6.04
CA LEU A 25 12.49 -1.53 -5.09
C LEU A 25 12.06 -1.20 -3.65
N HIS A 26 10.78 -0.87 -3.43
CA HIS A 26 10.25 -0.63 -2.09
C HIS A 26 9.75 -1.90 -1.38
N LEU A 27 9.64 -3.04 -2.07
CA LEU A 27 9.14 -4.27 -1.45
C LEU A 27 10.09 -4.70 -0.32
N ASP A 28 9.54 -4.80 0.88
CA ASP A 28 10.27 -5.09 2.11
C ASP A 28 9.53 -6.06 3.03
N ASP A 29 8.50 -6.73 2.52
CA ASP A 29 7.73 -7.74 3.24
C ASP A 29 8.31 -9.14 2.97
N PRO A 30 8.97 -9.79 3.96
CA PRO A 30 9.61 -11.08 3.76
C PRO A 30 8.65 -12.20 3.38
N GLU A 31 7.41 -12.18 3.87
CA GLU A 31 6.42 -13.21 3.54
C GLU A 31 5.95 -13.04 2.09
N ARG A 32 5.73 -11.80 1.67
CA ARG A 32 5.40 -11.48 0.28
C ARG A 32 6.53 -11.82 -0.68
N LEU A 33 7.76 -11.46 -0.35
CA LEU A 33 8.93 -11.74 -1.19
C LEU A 33 9.15 -13.24 -1.36
N ARG A 34 9.13 -14.03 -0.28
CA ARG A 34 9.26 -15.50 -0.37
C ARG A 34 8.14 -16.13 -1.18
N TRP A 35 6.90 -15.67 -0.98
CA TRP A 35 5.77 -16.15 -1.76
C TRP A 35 5.97 -15.85 -3.26
N LEU A 36 6.38 -14.63 -3.62
CA LEU A 36 6.64 -14.26 -5.01
C LEU A 36 7.76 -15.10 -5.65
N VAL A 37 8.85 -15.35 -4.92
CA VAL A 37 9.95 -16.22 -5.38
C VAL A 37 9.43 -17.63 -5.67
N ASP A 38 8.72 -18.26 -4.71
CA ASP A 38 8.12 -19.59 -4.91
C ASP A 38 7.20 -19.63 -6.12
N GLN A 39 6.32 -18.64 -6.26
CA GLN A 39 5.34 -18.61 -7.34
C GLN A 39 5.99 -18.40 -8.73
N LEU A 40 6.96 -17.49 -8.84
CA LEU A 40 7.60 -17.17 -10.12
C LEU A 40 8.47 -18.32 -10.65
N GLN A 41 8.97 -19.19 -9.77
CA GLN A 41 9.72 -20.39 -10.14
C GLN A 41 8.83 -21.52 -10.69
N ARG A 42 7.49 -21.41 -10.58
CA ARG A 42 6.58 -22.44 -11.11
C ARG A 42 6.66 -22.52 -12.64
N PRO A 43 6.56 -23.74 -13.21
CA PRO A 43 6.69 -23.94 -14.65
C PRO A 43 5.51 -23.39 -15.46
N VAL A 44 4.34 -23.28 -14.84
CA VAL A 44 3.08 -22.91 -15.50
C VAL A 44 2.47 -21.72 -14.77
N ALA A 45 1.91 -20.78 -15.54
CA ALA A 45 1.21 -19.62 -15.01
C ALA A 45 0.02 -20.06 -14.17
N PRO A 46 -0.22 -19.44 -12.99
CA PRO A 46 -1.43 -19.72 -12.24
C PRO A 46 -2.66 -19.30 -13.05
N ASP A 47 -3.69 -20.14 -13.03
CA ASP A 47 -5.01 -19.79 -13.57
C ASP A 47 -5.71 -18.84 -12.58
N PRO A 48 -6.02 -17.59 -12.95
CA PRO A 48 -6.74 -16.66 -12.07
C PRO A 48 -8.06 -17.20 -11.55
N ALA A 49 -8.77 -18.03 -12.31
CA ALA A 49 -10.04 -18.60 -11.89
C ALA A 49 -9.92 -19.59 -10.72
N GLY A 50 -8.73 -20.16 -10.52
CA GLY A 50 -8.43 -21.10 -9.44
C GLY A 50 -7.72 -20.48 -8.25
N LEU A 51 -7.44 -19.17 -8.26
CA LEU A 51 -6.79 -18.48 -7.15
C LEU A 51 -7.78 -18.19 -6.04
N ASP A 52 -7.36 -18.39 -4.78
CA ASP A 52 -8.07 -17.79 -3.67
C ASP A 52 -7.97 -16.25 -3.73
N PRO A 53 -8.90 -15.51 -3.10
CA PRO A 53 -8.91 -14.06 -3.19
C PRO A 53 -7.64 -13.37 -2.68
N TRP A 54 -6.96 -13.97 -1.70
CA TRP A 54 -5.74 -13.39 -1.14
C TRP A 54 -4.57 -13.53 -2.12
N ALA A 55 -4.43 -14.69 -2.75
CA ALA A 55 -3.41 -14.95 -3.77
C ALA A 55 -3.67 -14.10 -5.03
N GLU A 56 -4.93 -13.99 -5.46
CA GLU A 56 -5.33 -13.12 -6.58
C GLU A 56 -4.92 -11.66 -6.32
N ARG A 57 -5.21 -11.14 -5.12
CA ARG A 57 -4.86 -9.76 -4.73
C ARG A 57 -3.35 -9.55 -4.67
N ARG A 58 -2.57 -10.53 -4.20
CA ARG A 58 -1.08 -10.48 -4.24
C ARG A 58 -0.56 -10.39 -5.66
N TRP A 59 -1.13 -11.17 -6.59
CA TRP A 59 -0.77 -11.04 -8.00
C TRP A 59 -1.10 -9.66 -8.54
N ARG A 60 -2.33 -9.15 -8.30
CA ARG A 60 -2.71 -7.80 -8.74
C ARG A 60 -1.79 -6.71 -8.20
N MET A 61 -1.32 -6.82 -6.95
CA MET A 61 -0.31 -5.92 -6.39
C MET A 61 1.01 -5.95 -7.17
N LEU A 62 1.51 -7.12 -7.58
CA LEU A 62 2.70 -7.22 -8.41
C LEU A 62 2.43 -6.68 -9.84
N MET A 63 1.33 -7.11 -10.47
CA MET A 63 1.02 -6.74 -11.85
C MET A 63 0.84 -5.23 -11.99
N THR A 64 0.23 -4.55 -11.02
CA THR A 64 0.08 -3.08 -11.09
C THR A 64 1.42 -2.33 -11.00
N GLN A 65 2.47 -2.90 -10.42
CA GLN A 65 3.82 -2.29 -10.45
C GLN A 65 4.51 -2.55 -11.78
N LEU A 66 4.35 -3.75 -12.33
CA LEU A 66 4.99 -4.19 -13.56
C LEU A 66 4.38 -3.56 -14.83
N TRP A 67 3.06 -3.56 -14.94
CA TRP A 67 2.35 -3.03 -16.10
C TRP A 67 1.72 -1.66 -15.85
N GLY A 68 1.55 -1.24 -14.60
CA GLY A 68 0.83 0.00 -14.27
C GLY A 68 -0.68 -0.22 -14.13
N SER A 69 -1.39 0.88 -13.90
CA SER A 69 -2.84 0.91 -13.70
C SER A 69 -3.54 1.90 -14.65
N GLY A 70 -4.88 1.98 -14.59
CA GLY A 70 -5.68 2.91 -15.37
C GLY A 70 -5.64 2.59 -16.86
N ARG A 71 -5.18 3.54 -17.68
CA ARG A 71 -5.03 3.34 -19.14
C ARG A 71 -3.98 2.29 -19.50
N GLN A 72 -3.11 1.96 -18.55
CA GLN A 72 -2.08 0.93 -18.69
C GLN A 72 -2.51 -0.38 -18.02
N HIS A 73 -3.76 -0.52 -17.57
CA HIS A 73 -4.22 -1.77 -16.97
C HIS A 73 -4.17 -2.92 -17.99
N VAL A 74 -3.67 -4.07 -17.55
CA VAL A 74 -3.70 -5.33 -18.28
C VAL A 74 -4.49 -6.32 -17.43
N PRO A 75 -5.52 -7.01 -17.98
CA PRO A 75 -6.27 -8.02 -17.23
C PRO A 75 -5.36 -9.06 -16.60
N LEU A 76 -5.69 -9.53 -15.39
CA LEU A 76 -4.79 -10.40 -14.62
C LEU A 76 -4.39 -11.67 -15.39
N ALA A 77 -5.34 -12.34 -16.05
CA ALA A 77 -5.07 -13.52 -16.86
C ALA A 77 -4.07 -13.25 -17.97
N GLU A 78 -4.21 -12.12 -18.66
CA GLU A 78 -3.32 -11.74 -19.74
C GLU A 78 -1.93 -11.34 -19.21
N ALA A 79 -1.87 -10.60 -18.11
CA ALA A 79 -0.61 -10.20 -17.48
C ALA A 79 0.22 -11.42 -17.03
N LEU A 80 -0.42 -12.44 -16.45
CA LEU A 80 0.24 -13.68 -16.05
C LEU A 80 0.77 -14.47 -17.24
N VAL A 81 -0.01 -14.59 -18.32
CA VAL A 81 0.45 -15.26 -19.56
C VAL A 81 1.68 -14.54 -20.13
N ARG A 82 1.63 -13.20 -20.21
CA ARG A 82 2.76 -12.38 -20.69
C ARG A 82 3.98 -12.52 -19.78
N LEU A 83 3.80 -12.56 -18.46
CA LEU A 83 4.89 -12.76 -17.50
C LEU A 83 5.57 -14.12 -17.70
N TRP A 84 4.78 -15.19 -17.87
CA TRP A 84 5.33 -16.53 -18.07
C TRP A 84 6.01 -16.72 -19.42
N ALA A 85 5.61 -15.95 -20.43
CA ALA A 85 6.31 -15.90 -21.72
C ALA A 85 7.69 -15.21 -21.63
N ALA A 86 7.89 -14.31 -20.66
CA ALA A 86 9.13 -13.57 -20.45
C ALA A 86 10.06 -14.29 -19.43
N ALA A 87 10.62 -15.43 -19.81
CA ALA A 87 11.40 -16.30 -18.90
C ALA A 87 12.61 -15.59 -18.24
N GLU A 88 13.40 -14.84 -19.02
CA GLU A 88 14.57 -14.11 -18.51
C GLU A 88 14.18 -13.06 -17.47
N LEU A 89 13.12 -12.29 -17.75
CA LEU A 89 12.60 -11.31 -16.81
C LEU A 89 12.07 -11.96 -15.52
N ARG A 90 11.41 -13.13 -15.60
CA ARG A 90 11.00 -13.85 -14.39
C ARG A 90 12.20 -14.26 -13.55
N ALA A 91 13.29 -14.71 -14.19
CA ALA A 91 14.53 -15.01 -13.49
C ALA A 91 15.11 -13.76 -12.81
N GLU A 92 15.17 -12.62 -13.51
CA GLU A 92 15.58 -11.34 -12.91
C GLU A 92 14.70 -10.90 -11.73
N LEU A 93 13.38 -11.13 -11.80
CA LEU A 93 12.46 -10.83 -10.71
C LEU A 93 12.73 -11.72 -9.49
N VAL A 94 13.03 -13.00 -9.70
CA VAL A 94 13.41 -13.92 -8.62
C VAL A 94 14.69 -13.43 -7.95
N GLU A 95 15.74 -13.15 -8.72
CA GLU A 95 17.01 -12.62 -8.19
C GLU A 95 16.81 -11.30 -7.44
N LEU A 96 16.00 -10.39 -7.99
CA LEU A 96 15.67 -9.13 -7.33
C LEU A 96 14.95 -9.35 -6.00
N PHE A 97 13.94 -10.22 -5.96
CA PHE A 97 13.17 -10.46 -4.74
C PHE A 97 13.97 -11.19 -3.66
N GLU A 98 14.88 -12.09 -4.04
CA GLU A 98 15.86 -12.68 -3.13
C GLU A 98 16.79 -11.61 -2.56
N LEU A 99 17.32 -10.71 -3.39
CA LEU A 99 18.15 -9.59 -2.95
C LEU A 99 17.39 -8.62 -2.02
N LEU A 100 16.13 -8.30 -2.32
CA LEU A 100 15.31 -7.45 -1.46
C LEU A 100 14.99 -8.13 -0.13
N LEU A 101 14.80 -9.45 -0.13
CA LEU A 101 14.59 -10.24 1.08
C LEU A 101 15.81 -10.17 1.99
N GLU A 102 17.01 -10.33 1.44
CA GLU A 102 18.28 -10.19 2.18
C GLU A 102 18.49 -8.76 2.73
N ARG A 103 18.04 -7.75 1.99
CA ARG A 103 18.14 -6.33 2.38
C ARG A 103 17.06 -5.88 3.36
N THR A 104 16.07 -6.72 3.67
CA THR A 104 15.00 -6.36 4.59
C THR A 104 15.54 -6.35 6.02
N THR A 105 15.70 -5.16 6.59
CA THR A 105 16.32 -4.95 7.92
C THR A 105 15.33 -4.70 9.06
N HIS A 106 14.02 -4.72 8.78
CA HIS A 106 12.99 -4.45 9.77
C HIS A 106 11.89 -5.52 9.73
N LEU A 107 11.11 -5.57 10.82
CA LEU A 107 10.00 -6.51 10.94
C LEU A 107 8.77 -5.98 10.22
N VAL A 108 8.30 -6.72 9.22
CA VAL A 108 6.93 -6.64 8.71
C VAL A 108 6.12 -7.75 9.37
N ALA A 109 5.09 -7.38 10.13
CA ALA A 109 4.27 -8.34 10.88
C ALA A 109 2.89 -8.51 10.23
N PRO A 110 2.20 -9.65 10.45
CA PRO A 110 0.81 -9.79 10.01
C PRO A 110 -0.09 -8.68 10.55
N LEU A 111 -0.99 -8.17 9.72
CA LEU A 111 -1.97 -7.18 10.12
C LEU A 111 -3.10 -7.87 10.91
N ALA A 112 -3.14 -7.66 12.22
CA ALA A 112 -4.19 -8.22 13.09
C ALA A 112 -5.49 -7.43 12.91
N TRP A 113 -6.45 -7.98 12.16
CA TRP A 113 -7.74 -7.34 11.89
C TRP A 113 -8.62 -7.30 13.15
N PRO A 114 -8.94 -6.13 13.73
CA PRO A 114 -9.84 -6.04 14.87
C PRO A 114 -11.29 -6.33 14.44
N PHE A 115 -12.19 -6.60 15.38
CA PHE A 115 -13.63 -6.80 15.12
C PHE A 115 -13.95 -7.92 14.10
N VAL A 116 -13.08 -8.92 13.99
CA VAL A 116 -13.39 -10.17 13.30
C VAL A 116 -14.06 -11.09 14.32
N ALA A 117 -15.21 -11.66 13.98
CA ALA A 117 -15.94 -12.54 14.89
C ALA A 117 -15.19 -13.86 15.09
N ASP A 118 -15.37 -14.49 16.25
CA ASP A 118 -14.74 -15.77 16.54
C ASP A 118 -15.11 -16.82 15.49
N GLY A 119 -14.09 -17.46 14.91
CA GLY A 119 -14.26 -18.48 13.86
C GLY A 119 -14.40 -17.93 12.44
N GLU A 120 -14.55 -16.63 12.25
CA GLU A 120 -14.56 -16.01 10.91
C GLU A 120 -13.14 -15.72 10.42
N PRO A 121 -12.83 -15.93 9.13
CA PRO A 121 -11.54 -15.57 8.58
C PRO A 121 -11.39 -14.05 8.51
N ALA A 122 -10.17 -13.56 8.71
CA ALA A 122 -9.85 -12.17 8.41
C ALA A 122 -10.10 -11.88 6.91
N PRO A 123 -10.41 -10.63 6.53
CA PRO A 123 -10.50 -10.25 5.14
C PRO A 123 -9.23 -10.62 4.35
N PRO A 124 -9.34 -11.04 3.08
CA PRO A 124 -8.22 -11.48 2.28
C PRO A 124 -7.38 -10.29 1.77
N VAL A 125 -6.89 -9.46 2.68
CA VAL A 125 -6.10 -8.26 2.37
C VAL A 125 -4.63 -8.56 2.67
N PRO A 126 -3.79 -8.78 1.65
CA PRO A 126 -2.40 -9.21 1.82
C PRO A 126 -1.45 -8.04 2.15
N LEU A 127 -1.75 -7.30 3.21
CA LEU A 127 -0.91 -6.21 3.71
C LEU A 127 -0.36 -6.58 5.10
N GLY A 128 0.87 -6.16 5.35
CA GLY A 128 1.57 -6.32 6.62
C GLY A 128 1.71 -4.99 7.35
N LEU A 129 1.75 -5.07 8.67
CA LEU A 129 2.11 -3.97 9.54
C LEU A 129 3.58 -3.59 9.30
N HIS A 130 3.82 -2.30 9.10
CA HIS A 130 5.11 -1.69 8.79
C HIS A 130 5.74 -2.09 7.45
N GLY A 131 4.99 -2.75 6.57
CA GLY A 131 5.41 -2.92 5.17
C GLY A 131 5.23 -1.62 4.37
N ARG A 132 5.97 -1.52 3.27
CA ARG A 132 5.87 -0.41 2.31
C ARG A 132 5.02 -0.77 1.10
N TYR A 133 4.10 0.13 0.76
CA TYR A 133 3.16 -0.07 -0.34
C TYR A 133 2.96 1.23 -1.12
N SER A 134 2.98 1.14 -2.44
CA SER A 134 2.40 2.17 -3.28
C SER A 134 0.88 2.23 -3.06
N ARG A 135 0.28 3.36 -3.43
CA ARG A 135 -1.18 3.52 -3.41
C ARG A 135 -1.87 2.42 -4.24
N ALA A 136 -1.35 2.10 -5.42
CA ALA A 136 -1.94 1.11 -6.31
C ALA A 136 -1.94 -0.29 -5.68
N GLU A 137 -0.88 -0.66 -4.97
CA GLU A 137 -0.83 -1.92 -4.22
C GLU A 137 -1.87 -1.97 -3.11
N VAL A 138 -2.06 -0.89 -2.36
CA VAL A 138 -3.10 -0.86 -1.32
C VAL A 138 -4.49 -1.04 -1.95
N PHE A 139 -4.81 -0.35 -3.05
CA PHE A 139 -6.09 -0.58 -3.74
C PHE A 139 -6.22 -2.01 -4.29
N ALA A 140 -5.15 -2.59 -4.84
CA ALA A 140 -5.15 -3.99 -5.28
C ALA A 140 -5.37 -4.96 -4.12
N ALA A 141 -4.74 -4.71 -2.97
CA ALA A 141 -4.88 -5.53 -1.76
C ALA A 141 -6.30 -5.50 -1.17
N PHE A 142 -7.02 -4.40 -1.34
CA PHE A 142 -8.44 -4.31 -0.98
C PHE A 142 -9.39 -4.85 -2.06
N GLY A 143 -8.87 -5.31 -3.20
CA GLY A 143 -9.69 -5.79 -4.33
C GLY A 143 -10.36 -4.66 -5.14
N LEU A 144 -9.98 -3.40 -4.89
CA LEU A 144 -10.54 -2.21 -5.51
C LEU A 144 -9.82 -1.78 -6.79
N LEU A 145 -8.69 -2.44 -7.11
CA LEU A 145 -8.01 -2.34 -8.39
C LEU A 145 -8.17 -3.67 -9.13
N ASN A 146 -9.07 -3.69 -10.11
CA ASN A 146 -9.43 -4.89 -10.86
C ASN A 146 -9.84 -4.53 -12.30
N ASP A 147 -10.25 -5.54 -13.08
CA ASP A 147 -10.48 -5.37 -14.52
C ASP A 147 -11.69 -4.46 -14.82
N THR A 148 -12.66 -4.37 -13.90
CA THR A 148 -13.82 -3.45 -14.02
C THR A 148 -13.55 -2.08 -13.39
N ARG A 149 -12.54 -1.98 -12.51
CA ARG A 149 -12.09 -0.75 -11.86
C ARG A 149 -10.57 -0.60 -11.97
N PRO A 150 -10.04 -0.26 -13.17
CA PRO A 150 -8.60 -0.19 -13.40
C PRO A 150 -7.96 1.08 -12.83
N PHE A 151 -8.75 2.09 -12.42
CA PHE A 151 -8.24 3.34 -11.88
C PHE A 151 -8.60 3.48 -10.40
N PRO A 152 -7.60 3.47 -9.50
CA PRO A 152 -7.84 3.79 -8.11
C PRO A 152 -8.14 5.29 -7.98
N GLY A 153 -9.10 5.65 -7.14
CA GLY A 153 -9.41 7.06 -6.84
C GLY A 153 -8.17 7.82 -6.37
N ARG A 154 -8.16 9.14 -6.54
CA ARG A 154 -7.06 10.02 -6.08
C ARG A 154 -7.27 10.59 -4.68
N GLU A 155 -8.32 10.16 -4.00
CA GLU A 155 -8.69 10.66 -2.69
C GLU A 155 -7.66 10.23 -1.64
N GLY A 156 -7.42 11.12 -0.67
CA GLY A 156 -6.50 10.84 0.45
C GLY A 156 -7.07 9.86 1.47
N VAL A 157 -8.36 9.56 1.40
CA VAL A 157 -9.03 8.56 2.23
C VAL A 157 -10.09 7.87 1.37
N PHE A 158 -10.30 6.57 1.57
CA PHE A 158 -11.50 5.88 1.06
C PHE A 158 -12.08 4.98 2.14
N PHE A 159 -13.40 4.76 2.08
CA PHE A 159 -14.08 3.74 2.88
C PHE A 159 -14.32 2.51 2.02
N ASP A 160 -13.83 1.36 2.47
CA ASP A 160 -14.16 0.06 1.88
C ASP A 160 -15.29 -0.59 2.67
N GLU A 161 -16.46 -0.72 2.04
CA GLU A 161 -17.65 -1.28 2.66
C GLU A 161 -17.47 -2.76 3.02
N ALA A 162 -16.81 -3.54 2.15
CA ALA A 162 -16.63 -4.97 2.32
C ALA A 162 -15.82 -5.31 3.59
N THR A 163 -14.77 -4.53 3.89
CA THR A 163 -13.96 -4.68 5.10
C THR A 163 -14.34 -3.72 6.22
N ARG A 164 -15.34 -2.86 5.99
CA ARG A 164 -15.78 -1.77 6.89
C ARG A 164 -14.59 -0.94 7.39
N CYS A 165 -13.67 -0.62 6.49
CA CYS A 165 -12.40 0.00 6.82
C CYS A 165 -12.24 1.34 6.09
N ASP A 166 -12.01 2.40 6.85
CA ASP A 166 -11.48 3.64 6.29
C ASP A 166 -9.96 3.53 6.16
N VAL A 167 -9.43 3.78 4.96
CA VAL A 167 -8.01 3.66 4.63
C VAL A 167 -7.45 5.04 4.34
N PHE A 168 -6.47 5.46 5.14
CA PHE A 168 -5.93 6.82 5.12
C PHE A 168 -4.57 6.83 4.43
N PHE A 169 -4.40 7.66 3.39
CA PHE A 169 -3.13 7.95 2.75
C PHE A 169 -2.63 9.32 3.18
N ILE A 170 -1.65 9.34 4.08
CA ILE A 170 -1.15 10.55 4.74
C ILE A 170 0.23 10.88 4.17
N THR A 171 0.41 12.12 3.72
CA THR A 171 1.71 12.65 3.26
C THR A 171 2.07 13.85 4.11
N LEU A 172 3.13 13.73 4.92
CA LEU A 172 3.49 14.73 5.93
C LEU A 172 3.92 16.07 5.30
N LYS A 173 4.86 16.01 4.36
CA LYS A 173 5.34 17.17 3.59
C LYS A 173 4.47 17.36 2.35
N LYS A 174 3.49 18.26 2.46
CA LYS A 174 2.73 18.76 1.30
C LYS A 174 3.67 19.67 0.50
N SER A 175 3.87 19.39 -0.79
CA SER A 175 4.79 20.13 -1.66
C SER A 175 4.53 21.65 -1.60
N GLU A 176 5.57 22.45 -1.37
CA GLU A 176 5.56 23.87 -1.00
C GLU A 176 4.91 24.86 -2.01
N ARG A 177 4.27 24.40 -3.08
CA ARG A 177 3.80 25.31 -4.15
C ARG A 177 2.59 26.19 -3.82
N LEU A 178 1.94 26.05 -2.64
CA LEU A 178 0.69 26.77 -2.34
C LEU A 178 0.45 27.15 -0.86
N PHE A 179 1.41 27.06 0.06
CA PHE A 179 1.14 27.31 1.49
C PHE A 179 2.05 28.37 2.13
N SER A 180 1.42 29.29 2.88
CA SER A 180 2.05 30.30 3.73
C SER A 180 3.01 29.66 4.76
N PRO A 181 4.15 30.29 5.11
CA PRO A 181 5.13 29.78 6.09
C PRO A 181 4.58 29.48 7.49
N THR A 182 3.38 29.96 7.81
CA THR A 182 2.76 29.88 9.15
C THR A 182 1.83 28.67 9.35
N THR A 183 1.66 27.79 8.36
CA THR A 183 0.77 26.62 8.43
C THR A 183 1.55 25.33 8.21
N ARG A 184 2.59 25.08 9.02
CA ARG A 184 3.37 23.83 8.95
C ARG A 184 3.00 22.89 10.10
N TYR A 185 2.76 21.63 9.69
CA TYR A 185 2.46 20.40 10.43
C TYR A 185 0.98 20.15 10.79
N ASN A 186 0.17 19.76 9.79
CA ASN A 186 -1.19 19.28 10.05
C ASN A 186 -1.23 17.77 10.33
N ASP A 187 -0.23 17.01 9.91
CA ASP A 187 -0.20 15.55 10.09
C ASP A 187 1.19 15.15 10.60
N TYR A 188 1.28 14.39 11.70
CA TYR A 188 2.56 13.96 12.30
C TYR A 188 2.37 12.86 13.35
N ALA A 189 3.42 12.08 13.60
CA ALA A 189 3.46 11.19 14.76
C ALA A 189 3.69 12.00 16.05
N ILE A 190 2.75 11.96 17.00
CA ILE A 190 2.84 12.62 18.31
C ILE A 190 3.79 11.83 19.22
N SER A 191 3.68 10.50 19.15
CA SER A 191 4.50 9.54 19.89
C SER A 191 4.54 8.23 19.10
N PRO A 192 5.29 7.20 19.53
CA PRO A 192 5.22 5.88 18.90
C PRO A 192 3.80 5.28 18.88
N TRP A 193 2.88 5.74 19.73
CA TRP A 193 1.53 5.19 19.84
C TRP A 193 0.42 6.13 19.37
N GLU A 194 0.75 7.37 19.02
CA GLU A 194 -0.25 8.37 18.70
C GLU A 194 0.11 9.16 17.45
N PHE A 195 -0.90 9.41 16.62
CA PHE A 195 -0.77 10.11 15.36
C PHE A 195 -1.79 11.24 15.27
N HIS A 196 -1.33 12.42 14.89
CA HIS A 196 -2.17 13.58 14.58
C HIS A 196 -2.51 13.58 13.10
N TRP A 197 -3.79 13.71 12.75
CA TRP A 197 -4.24 13.80 11.37
C TRP A 197 -5.37 14.81 11.21
N GLU A 198 -5.31 15.63 10.17
CA GLU A 198 -6.40 16.52 9.80
C GLU A 198 -7.26 15.99 8.66
N SER A 199 -8.58 16.08 8.85
CA SER A 199 -9.55 15.68 7.83
C SER A 199 -9.52 16.54 6.58
N GLN A 200 -10.07 16.03 5.49
CA GLN A 200 -10.35 16.87 4.32
C GLN A 200 -11.26 18.04 4.72
N SER A 201 -11.11 19.17 4.04
CA SER A 201 -11.78 20.44 4.36
C SER A 201 -13.30 20.40 4.29
N LEU A 202 -13.92 19.31 3.83
CA LEU A 202 -15.38 19.12 3.77
C LEU A 202 -15.91 18.19 4.86
N THR A 203 -15.04 17.40 5.51
CA THR A 203 -15.43 16.50 6.58
C THR A 203 -15.70 17.30 7.84
N ARG A 204 -16.95 17.27 8.29
CA ARG A 204 -17.39 17.88 9.55
C ARG A 204 -17.68 16.80 10.57
N GLU A 205 -17.58 17.14 11.85
CA GLU A 205 -17.94 16.24 12.96
C GLU A 205 -19.32 15.60 12.76
N ALA A 206 -20.34 16.42 12.46
CA ALA A 206 -21.72 15.96 12.29
C ALA A 206 -21.98 15.20 10.97
N SER A 207 -21.01 15.13 10.06
CA SER A 207 -21.18 14.43 8.78
C SER A 207 -21.18 12.91 8.96
N PRO A 208 -21.78 12.12 8.04
CA PRO A 208 -21.73 10.65 8.12
C PRO A 208 -20.30 10.09 8.25
N THR A 209 -19.33 10.72 7.58
CA THR A 209 -17.91 10.34 7.66
C THR A 209 -17.28 10.72 9.00
N GLY A 210 -17.49 11.96 9.49
CA GLY A 210 -16.98 12.38 10.80
C GLY A 210 -17.53 11.52 11.94
N GLN A 211 -18.84 11.23 11.90
CA GLN A 211 -19.49 10.33 12.85
C GLN A 211 -18.98 8.89 12.73
N ARG A 212 -18.62 8.42 11.53
CA ARG A 212 -17.98 7.11 11.36
C ARG A 212 -16.60 7.08 12.00
N TYR A 213 -15.79 8.14 11.84
CA TYR A 213 -14.48 8.22 12.49
C TYR A 213 -14.57 8.23 14.01
N ILE A 214 -15.47 9.04 14.60
CA ILE A 214 -15.62 9.16 16.06
C ILE A 214 -16.11 7.85 16.68
N HIS A 215 -17.12 7.23 16.07
CA HIS A 215 -17.81 6.06 16.62
C HIS A 215 -17.35 4.74 15.97
N HIS A 216 -16.16 4.68 15.37
CA HIS A 216 -15.77 3.54 14.54
C HIS A 216 -15.75 2.23 15.34
N VAL A 217 -15.25 2.25 16.59
CA VAL A 217 -15.15 1.07 17.46
C VAL A 217 -16.54 0.54 17.77
N GLU A 218 -17.44 1.42 18.22
CA GLU A 218 -18.83 1.09 18.55
C GLU A 218 -19.58 0.52 17.35
N ARG A 219 -19.25 1.02 16.15
CA ARG A 219 -19.84 0.54 14.90
C ARG A 219 -19.16 -0.73 14.38
N GLY A 220 -18.01 -1.15 14.91
CA GLY A 220 -17.21 -2.24 14.36
C GLY A 220 -16.58 -1.92 13.01
N SER A 221 -16.35 -0.64 12.70
CA SER A 221 -15.54 -0.19 11.57
C SER A 221 -14.11 0.12 11.99
N ARG A 222 -13.20 0.12 11.02
CA ARG A 222 -11.75 0.17 11.22
C ARG A 222 -11.17 1.42 10.58
N VAL A 223 -10.04 1.89 11.10
CA VAL A 223 -9.26 2.98 10.50
C VAL A 223 -7.83 2.49 10.33
N LEU A 224 -7.32 2.46 9.10
CA LEU A 224 -6.01 1.92 8.74
C LEU A 224 -5.13 3.01 8.12
N LEU A 225 -3.94 3.24 8.71
CA LEU A 225 -3.09 4.38 8.36
C LEU A 225 -1.91 3.94 7.47
N PHE A 226 -1.76 4.63 6.35
CA PHE A 226 -0.61 4.55 5.44
C PHE A 226 0.04 5.92 5.37
N VAL A 227 1.30 6.03 5.80
CA VAL A 227 1.98 7.32 5.97
C VAL A 227 3.28 7.35 5.17
N ARG A 228 3.60 8.51 4.60
CA ARG A 228 4.92 8.78 4.01
C ARG A 228 5.35 10.20 4.28
N GLU A 229 6.66 10.40 4.31
CA GLU A 229 7.24 11.72 4.57
C GLU A 229 6.88 12.72 3.47
N GLU A 230 7.05 12.37 2.19
CA GLU A 230 6.75 13.25 1.06
C GLU A 230 6.24 12.47 -0.15
N ASN A 231 5.73 13.17 -1.16
CA ASN A 231 5.19 12.50 -2.34
C ASN A 231 6.27 11.90 -3.24
N ARG A 232 7.33 12.67 -3.51
CA ARG A 232 8.40 12.27 -4.43
C ARG A 232 9.75 12.71 -3.89
N ARG A 233 10.76 11.87 -4.06
CA ARG A 233 12.17 12.16 -3.78
C ARG A 233 13.01 11.64 -4.94
N GLY A 234 13.94 12.45 -5.44
CA GLY A 234 14.83 12.04 -6.54
C GLY A 234 14.09 11.58 -7.81
N GLY A 235 12.93 12.18 -8.11
CA GLY A 235 12.13 11.80 -9.29
C GLY A 235 11.26 10.55 -9.10
N VAL A 236 11.38 9.82 -7.98
CA VAL A 236 10.58 8.60 -7.68
C VAL A 236 9.46 8.93 -6.71
N THR A 237 8.31 8.28 -6.85
CA THR A 237 7.20 8.40 -5.89
C THR A 237 7.49 7.55 -4.67
N LEU A 238 7.46 8.13 -3.47
CA LEU A 238 7.71 7.36 -2.25
C LEU A 238 6.52 6.45 -1.91
N PRO A 239 6.77 5.20 -1.49
CA PRO A 239 5.74 4.31 -0.97
C PRO A 239 5.22 4.83 0.38
N PHE A 240 4.08 4.32 0.80
CA PHE A 240 3.54 4.52 2.13
C PHE A 240 3.96 3.39 3.06
N LEU A 241 4.34 3.72 4.29
CA LEU A 241 4.50 2.80 5.40
C LEU A 241 3.13 2.51 6.03
N GLY A 242 2.77 1.24 6.17
CA GLY A 242 1.55 0.84 6.89
C GLY A 242 1.74 0.94 8.40
N LEU A 243 1.17 1.96 9.06
CA LEU A 243 1.22 2.10 10.53
C LEU A 243 0.21 1.20 11.26
N GLY A 244 -0.68 0.54 10.51
CA GLY A 244 -1.68 -0.36 11.06
C GLY A 244 -2.96 0.34 11.50
N PHE A 245 -3.76 -0.39 12.28
CA PHE A 245 -5.06 0.10 12.73
C PHE A 245 -4.92 1.13 13.84
N ALA A 246 -5.85 2.08 13.85
CA ALA A 246 -5.92 3.13 14.83
C ALA A 246 -7.31 3.27 15.45
N GLU A 247 -7.33 3.83 16.66
CA GLU A 247 -8.51 4.11 17.45
C GLU A 247 -8.65 5.59 17.72
N TYR A 248 -9.87 6.11 17.57
CA TYR A 248 -10.17 7.51 17.84
C TYR A 248 -9.93 7.85 19.32
N VAL A 249 -9.21 8.95 19.60
CA VAL A 249 -8.98 9.46 20.96
C VAL A 249 -9.76 10.75 21.19
N SER A 250 -9.50 11.76 20.36
CA SER A 250 -10.11 13.08 20.46
C SER A 250 -9.98 13.81 19.12
N HIS A 251 -10.66 14.94 18.98
CA HIS A 251 -10.37 15.88 17.90
C HIS A 251 -10.52 17.32 18.38
N GLU A 252 -9.88 18.24 17.65
CA GLU A 252 -10.07 19.69 17.77
C GLU A 252 -10.55 20.26 16.43
N GLY A 253 -11.38 21.29 16.49
CA GLY A 253 -11.95 21.92 15.29
C GLY A 253 -13.05 21.11 14.61
N GLU A 254 -13.99 21.82 13.98
CA GLU A 254 -15.11 21.18 13.28
C GLU A 254 -14.79 20.93 11.79
N ARG A 255 -13.99 21.81 11.17
CA ARG A 255 -13.73 21.83 9.72
C ARG A 255 -12.41 22.55 9.37
N PRO A 256 -11.30 21.82 9.19
CA PRO A 256 -11.15 20.36 9.30
C PRO A 256 -11.20 19.87 10.76
N MET A 257 -11.47 18.57 10.95
CA MET A 257 -11.29 17.89 12.24
C MET A 257 -9.81 17.52 12.39
N ALA A 258 -9.14 18.02 13.42
CA ALA A 258 -7.79 17.64 13.81
C ALA A 258 -7.87 16.47 14.78
N ILE A 259 -7.80 15.24 14.27
CA ILE A 259 -8.04 14.00 15.02
C ILE A 259 -6.72 13.47 15.59
N ARG A 260 -6.77 13.07 16.86
CA ARG A 260 -5.75 12.24 17.51
C ARG A 260 -6.15 10.78 17.45
N TRP A 261 -5.31 9.98 16.83
CA TRP A 261 -5.45 8.55 16.65
C TRP A 261 -4.47 7.80 17.55
N ARG A 262 -4.94 6.81 18.31
CA ARG A 262 -4.10 5.85 19.03
C ARG A 262 -3.85 4.64 18.15
N LEU A 263 -2.60 4.37 17.80
CA LEU A 263 -2.20 3.19 17.04
C LEU A 263 -2.30 1.94 17.91
N GLN A 264 -2.77 0.82 17.34
CA GLN A 264 -2.81 -0.46 18.06
C GLN A 264 -1.41 -1.08 18.23
N ARG A 265 -0.43 -0.64 17.44
CA ARG A 265 0.97 -1.08 17.49
C ARG A 265 1.89 0.12 17.38
N ALA A 266 2.97 0.11 18.16
CA ALA A 266 3.93 1.20 18.17
C ALA A 266 4.65 1.32 16.82
N ILE A 267 4.86 2.57 16.38
CA ILE A 267 5.77 2.89 15.29
C ILE A 267 7.19 2.47 15.72
N PRO A 268 7.89 1.62 14.95
CA PRO A 268 9.27 1.25 15.21
C PRO A 268 10.17 2.49 15.25
N GLY A 269 11.15 2.51 16.16
CA GLY A 269 12.00 3.69 16.38
C GLY A 269 12.64 4.26 15.12
N GLY A 270 13.10 3.39 14.20
CA GLY A 270 13.68 3.81 12.92
C GLY A 270 12.71 4.59 12.03
N PHE A 271 11.41 4.26 12.05
CA PHE A 271 10.39 4.98 11.30
C PHE A 271 9.86 6.19 12.06
N TYR A 272 9.79 6.13 13.39
CA TYR A 272 9.28 7.24 14.19
C TYR A 272 10.07 8.53 13.94
N THR A 273 11.40 8.47 13.87
CA THR A 273 12.24 9.65 13.58
C THR A 273 11.93 10.29 12.22
N GLU A 274 11.48 9.52 11.23
CA GLU A 274 11.10 10.02 9.90
C GLU A 274 9.70 10.67 9.91
N LEU A 275 8.84 10.29 10.86
CA LEU A 275 7.42 10.66 10.90
C LEU A 275 7.08 11.72 11.96
N ALA A 276 7.93 11.86 12.96
CA ALA A 276 7.82 12.91 13.97
C ALA A 276 8.19 14.27 13.37
N VAL A 277 7.64 15.34 13.93
CA VAL A 277 8.11 16.69 13.62
C VAL A 277 9.56 16.80 14.11
N ALA A 278 10.46 17.26 13.24
CA ALA A 278 11.81 17.64 13.66
C ALA A 278 11.69 18.82 14.65
N VAL A 279 12.04 18.56 15.92
CA VAL A 279 12.14 19.57 16.98
C VAL A 279 13.44 20.36 16.81
#